data_AF-A0A4R0PHA1-F1
#
_entry.id   AF-A0A4R0PHA1-F1
#
_cell.length_a   1.000
_cell.length_b   1.000
_cell.length_c   1.000
_cell.angle_alpha   90.00
_cell.angle_beta   90.00
_cell.angle_gamma   90.00
#
_symmetry.space_group_name_H-M   'P 1'
#
loop_
_entity.id
_entity.type
_entity.pdbx_description
1 polymer ?
#
loop_
_entity_poly.entity_id
_entity_poly.type
_entity_poly.pdbx_seq_one_letter_code
_entity_poly.pdbx_strand_id
1 'polypeptide(L)'
;MTESTAPYQSGTGSGSSGGSTAEDVKKAASDAADAVRAKAAETTQAAKAEAARRAEGAKSTFADEISGVASAFRSASGEFGESSFQKKTFDQIASGLSDASDALRRKDFGEMVSDVNAFARRNPMAFLGGAVLLGFAASRFAKASAEAEHSPEMTRPSSTSRPVSAGSANAGAVSGSQPSYSNQTTGVSR
;
A
#
# COMPACT_ATOMS: atom_id res chain seq x y z
N MET A 1 -22.69 3.14 56.88
CA MET A 1 -23.28 1.92 56.31
C MET A 1 -24.62 2.30 55.71
N THR A 2 -24.66 2.53 54.40
CA THR A 2 -25.90 2.67 53.62
C THR A 2 -25.64 2.03 52.27
N GLU A 3 -26.12 0.80 52.11
CA GLU A 3 -26.07 0.05 50.87
C GLU A 3 -26.93 0.75 49.81
N SER A 4 -26.31 1.11 48.68
CA SER A 4 -27.00 1.58 47.49
C SER A 4 -27.27 0.36 46.60
N THR A 5 -28.41 -0.27 46.83
CA THR A 5 -28.94 -1.35 46.00
C THR A 5 -29.57 -0.76 44.74
N ALA A 6 -28.80 -0.77 43.65
CA ALA A 6 -29.31 -0.48 42.32
C ALA A 6 -30.15 -1.68 41.81
N PRO A 7 -31.34 -1.47 41.22
CA PRO A 7 -32.05 -2.56 40.56
C PRO A 7 -31.30 -2.95 39.28
N TYR A 8 -31.02 -4.25 39.13
CA TYR A 8 -30.62 -4.86 37.87
C TYR A 8 -31.78 -4.70 36.87
N GLN A 9 -31.65 -3.75 35.93
CA GLN A 9 -32.43 -3.79 34.70
C GLN A 9 -31.87 -4.91 33.83
N SER A 10 -32.58 -6.03 33.82
CA SER A 10 -32.48 -7.05 32.77
C SER A 10 -33.01 -6.46 31.45
N GLY A 11 -32.14 -5.70 30.78
CA GLY A 11 -32.32 -5.36 29.38
C GLY A 11 -32.17 -6.62 28.56
N THR A 12 -33.29 -7.16 28.10
CA THR A 12 -33.37 -8.16 27.03
C THR A 12 -32.58 -7.66 25.82
N GLY A 13 -31.35 -8.14 25.69
CA GLY A 13 -30.59 -8.03 24.46
C GLY A 13 -31.32 -8.79 23.38
N SER A 14 -32.25 -8.12 22.69
CA SER A 14 -32.70 -8.53 21.37
C SER A 14 -31.45 -8.63 20.51
N GLY A 15 -31.05 -9.87 20.22
CA GLY A 15 -30.12 -10.13 19.15
C GLY A 15 -30.69 -9.51 17.88
N SER A 16 -30.15 -8.37 17.49
CA SER A 16 -30.36 -7.80 16.17
C SER A 16 -29.58 -8.69 15.20
N SER A 17 -30.15 -9.85 14.89
CA SER A 17 -29.74 -10.72 13.81
C SER A 17 -30.03 -9.99 12.51
N GLY A 18 -28.97 -9.52 11.87
CA GLY A 18 -29.00 -8.81 10.61
C GLY A 18 -29.75 -9.58 9.53
N GLY A 19 -30.80 -8.96 9.03
CA GLY A 19 -31.34 -9.22 7.71
C GLY A 19 -31.57 -7.86 7.07
N SER A 20 -30.52 -7.24 6.54
CA SER A 20 -30.72 -6.08 5.67
C SER A 20 -31.52 -6.57 4.48
N THR A 21 -32.75 -6.07 4.32
CA THR A 21 -33.57 -6.45 3.18
C THR A 21 -32.93 -5.88 1.92
N ALA A 22 -33.15 -6.51 0.76
CA ALA A 22 -32.63 -6.00 -0.51
C ALA A 22 -33.02 -4.53 -0.77
N GLU A 23 -34.14 -4.08 -0.21
CA GLU A 23 -34.61 -2.70 -0.24
C GLU A 23 -33.72 -1.75 0.58
N ASP A 24 -33.27 -2.16 1.77
CA ASP A 24 -32.40 -1.34 2.63
C ASP A 24 -31.02 -1.16 1.99
N VAL A 25 -30.48 -2.24 1.41
CA VAL A 25 -29.20 -2.20 0.69
C VAL A 25 -29.31 -1.30 -0.54
N LYS A 26 -30.41 -1.42 -1.30
CA LYS A 26 -30.63 -0.57 -2.48
C LYS A 26 -30.78 0.90 -2.11
N LYS A 27 -31.48 1.20 -1.01
CA LYS A 27 -31.64 2.57 -0.51
C LYS A 27 -30.30 3.15 -0.08
N ALA A 28 -29.54 2.43 0.75
CA ALA A 28 -28.21 2.85 1.18
C ALA A 28 -27.24 3.06 0.00
N ALA A 29 -27.29 2.18 -1.00
CA ALA A 29 -26.51 2.33 -2.23
C ALA A 29 -26.91 3.56 -3.05
N SER A 30 -28.21 3.86 -3.12
CA SER A 30 -28.73 5.05 -3.84
C SER A 30 -28.31 6.34 -3.13
N ASP A 31 -28.50 6.40 -1.81
CA ASP A 31 -28.11 7.56 -0.99
C ASP A 31 -26.58 7.82 -1.10
N ALA A 32 -25.78 6.75 -1.04
CA ALA A 32 -24.33 6.85 -1.23
C ALA A 32 -23.96 7.30 -2.66
N ALA A 33 -24.66 6.81 -3.68
CA ALA A 33 -24.43 7.21 -5.07
C ALA A 33 -24.77 8.70 -5.29
N ASP A 34 -25.85 9.20 -4.68
CA ASP A 34 -26.25 10.61 -4.77
C ASP A 34 -25.23 11.53 -4.08
N ALA A 35 -24.75 11.17 -2.89
CA ALA A 35 -23.71 11.91 -2.18
C ALA A 35 -22.40 11.97 -2.99
N VAL A 36 -21.99 10.85 -3.59
CA VAL A 36 -20.82 10.79 -4.47
C VAL A 36 -21.03 11.65 -5.70
N ARG A 37 -22.21 11.61 -6.32
CA ARG A 37 -22.50 12.38 -7.53
C ARG A 37 -22.45 13.89 -7.28
N ALA A 38 -23.01 14.36 -6.17
CA ALA A 38 -22.96 15.77 -5.78
C ALA A 38 -21.52 16.24 -5.60
N LYS A 39 -20.72 15.51 -4.81
CA LYS A 39 -19.32 15.85 -4.55
C LYS A 39 -18.44 15.74 -5.80
N ALA A 40 -18.71 14.75 -6.65
CA ALA A 40 -18.01 14.58 -7.92
C ALA A 40 -18.29 15.74 -8.87
N ALA A 41 -19.54 16.21 -8.99
CA ALA A 41 -19.88 17.30 -9.90
C ALA A 41 -19.08 18.59 -9.60
N GLU A 42 -18.87 18.89 -8.32
CA GLU A 42 -18.13 20.07 -7.86
C GLU A 42 -16.61 19.93 -8.07
N THR A 43 -16.05 18.75 -7.81
CA THR A 43 -14.59 18.52 -7.85
C THR A 43 -14.07 18.11 -9.24
N THR A 44 -14.92 17.57 -10.11
CA THR A 44 -14.50 16.97 -11.38
C THR A 44 -13.96 17.98 -12.39
N GLN A 45 -14.55 19.18 -12.50
CA GLN A 45 -14.11 20.15 -13.53
C GLN A 45 -12.71 20.71 -13.24
N ALA A 46 -12.46 21.12 -12.00
CA ALA A 46 -11.15 21.63 -11.59
C ALA A 46 -10.07 20.53 -11.61
N ALA A 47 -10.40 19.34 -11.11
CA ALA A 47 -9.47 18.22 -11.08
C ALA A 47 -9.11 17.72 -12.48
N LYS A 48 -10.06 17.70 -13.44
CA LYS A 48 -9.79 17.23 -14.82
C LYS A 48 -8.74 18.09 -15.54
N ALA A 49 -8.85 19.41 -15.43
CA ALA A 49 -7.93 20.33 -16.12
C ALA A 49 -6.51 20.29 -15.53
N GLU A 50 -6.39 20.09 -14.22
CA GLU A 50 -5.10 19.91 -13.55
C GLU A 50 -4.50 18.52 -13.82
N ALA A 51 -5.34 17.48 -13.80
CA ALA A 51 -4.94 16.11 -14.07
C ALA A 51 -4.45 15.92 -15.51
N ALA A 52 -5.13 16.47 -16.52
CA ALA A 52 -4.70 16.39 -17.91
C ALA A 52 -3.27 16.93 -18.08
N ARG A 53 -3.03 18.15 -17.59
CA ARG A 53 -1.72 18.82 -17.65
C ARG A 53 -0.58 18.05 -16.96
N ARG A 54 -0.87 17.37 -15.85
CA ARG A 54 0.12 16.51 -15.16
C ARG A 54 0.27 15.14 -15.82
N ALA A 55 -0.81 14.60 -16.39
CA ALA A 55 -0.81 13.29 -17.03
C ALA A 55 0.06 13.27 -18.29
N GLU A 56 0.07 14.34 -19.09
CA GLU A 56 0.92 14.44 -20.28
C GLU A 56 2.41 14.29 -19.96
N GLY A 57 2.88 14.87 -18.84
CA GLY A 57 4.28 14.75 -18.39
C GLY A 57 4.60 13.42 -17.70
N ALA A 58 3.62 12.78 -17.06
CA ALA A 58 3.80 11.49 -16.40
C ALA A 58 3.73 10.29 -17.36
N LYS A 59 3.11 10.48 -18.54
CA LYS A 59 2.81 9.42 -19.51
C LYS A 59 4.04 8.63 -19.97
N SER A 60 5.15 9.31 -20.25
CA SER A 60 6.39 8.65 -20.70
C SER A 60 7.03 7.83 -19.60
N THR A 61 7.18 8.40 -18.40
CA THR A 61 7.76 7.73 -17.23
C THR A 61 6.95 6.49 -16.82
N PHE A 62 5.62 6.59 -16.86
CA PHE A 62 4.76 5.46 -16.52
C PHE A 62 4.81 4.34 -17.58
N ALA A 63 4.98 4.69 -18.85
CA ALA A 63 5.11 3.70 -19.93
C ALA A 63 6.40 2.87 -19.79
N ASP A 64 7.50 3.51 -19.39
CA ASP A 64 8.78 2.83 -19.17
C ASP A 64 8.71 1.85 -17.98
N GLU A 65 8.06 2.24 -16.88
CA GLU A 65 7.83 1.37 -15.72
C GLU A 65 6.94 0.17 -16.04
N ILE A 66 5.85 0.38 -16.80
CA ILE A 66 4.96 -0.71 -17.24
C ILE A 66 5.70 -1.70 -18.14
N SER A 67 6.60 -1.21 -19.01
CA SER A 67 7.45 -2.07 -19.84
C SER A 67 8.41 -2.92 -19.00
N GLY A 68 8.95 -2.36 -17.91
CA GLY A 68 9.77 -3.10 -16.93
C GLY A 68 9.00 -4.22 -16.24
N VAL A 69 7.77 -3.93 -15.80
CA VAL A 69 6.88 -4.93 -15.18
C VAL A 69 6.47 -6.03 -16.17
N ALA A 70 6.09 -5.66 -17.40
CA ALA A 70 5.73 -6.62 -18.45
C ALA A 70 6.90 -7.53 -18.81
N SER A 71 8.13 -7.00 -18.84
CA SER A 71 9.35 -7.77 -19.08
C SER A 71 9.60 -8.78 -17.95
N ALA A 72 9.44 -8.37 -16.69
CA ALA A 72 9.56 -9.27 -15.53
C ALA A 72 8.48 -10.38 -15.55
N PHE A 73 7.24 -10.02 -15.91
CA PHE A 73 6.14 -10.98 -16.03
C PHE A 73 6.35 -11.96 -17.19
N ARG A 74 6.92 -11.51 -18.31
CA ARG A 74 7.28 -12.37 -19.46
C ARG A 74 8.40 -13.34 -19.10
N SER A 75 9.43 -12.89 -18.40
CA SER A 75 10.49 -13.75 -17.87
C SER A 75 9.95 -14.82 -16.90
N ALA A 76 9.04 -14.45 -16.00
CA ALA A 76 8.40 -15.40 -15.08
C ALA A 76 7.43 -16.36 -15.80
N SER A 77 6.74 -15.90 -16.86
CA SER A 77 5.82 -16.75 -17.63
C SER A 77 6.53 -17.86 -18.43
N GLY A 78 7.82 -17.68 -18.72
CA GLY A 78 8.66 -18.68 -19.40
C GLY A 78 8.91 -19.95 -18.57
N GLU A 79 8.60 -19.94 -17.26
CA GLU A 79 8.69 -21.13 -16.39
C GLU A 79 7.41 -21.98 -16.39
N PHE A 80 6.32 -21.54 -17.02
CA PHE A 80 5.05 -22.28 -17.05
C PHE A 80 4.91 -23.12 -18.34
N GLY A 81 4.65 -24.42 -18.18
CA GLY A 81 4.50 -25.37 -19.30
C GLY A 81 3.37 -25.03 -20.28
N GLU A 82 3.63 -25.33 -21.56
CA GLU A 82 2.95 -24.80 -22.76
C GLU A 82 1.46 -25.20 -22.94
N SER A 83 0.91 -26.11 -22.13
CA SER A 83 -0.34 -26.81 -22.43
C SER A 83 -1.34 -26.83 -21.28
N SER A 84 -1.83 -25.67 -20.84
CA SER A 84 -2.95 -25.60 -19.88
C SER A 84 -3.90 -24.44 -20.16
N PHE A 85 -5.14 -24.54 -19.69
CA PHE A 85 -6.17 -23.49 -19.76
C PHE A 85 -5.65 -22.11 -19.31
N GLN A 86 -4.66 -22.10 -18.40
CA GLN A 86 -3.91 -20.90 -18.03
C GLN A 86 -3.31 -20.16 -19.23
N LYS A 87 -2.73 -20.82 -20.25
CA LYS A 87 -2.10 -20.15 -21.40
C LYS A 87 -3.10 -19.33 -22.21
N LYS A 88 -4.31 -19.84 -22.45
CA LYS A 88 -5.35 -19.09 -23.19
C LYS A 88 -5.81 -17.85 -22.41
N THR A 89 -5.98 -17.98 -21.10
CA THR A 89 -6.31 -16.86 -20.22
C THR A 89 -5.15 -15.85 -20.19
N PHE A 90 -3.91 -16.32 -20.14
CA PHE A 90 -2.72 -15.47 -20.13
C PHE A 90 -2.52 -14.74 -21.46
N ASP A 91 -2.74 -15.42 -22.59
CA ASP A 91 -2.65 -14.83 -23.94
C ASP A 91 -3.75 -13.77 -24.14
N GLN A 92 -4.95 -13.96 -23.57
CA GLN A 92 -6.01 -12.94 -23.54
C GLN A 92 -5.63 -11.73 -22.68
N ILE A 93 -5.03 -11.96 -21.51
CA ILE A 93 -4.53 -10.88 -20.65
C ILE A 93 -3.39 -10.12 -21.33
N ALA A 94 -2.46 -10.82 -21.97
CA ALA A 94 -1.33 -10.22 -22.67
C ALA A 94 -1.78 -9.38 -23.88
N SER A 95 -2.76 -9.88 -24.65
CA SER A 95 -3.35 -9.13 -25.76
C SER A 95 -4.04 -7.87 -25.27
N GLY A 96 -4.83 -7.96 -24.19
CA GLY A 96 -5.45 -6.80 -23.56
C GLY A 96 -4.45 -5.78 -23.01
N LEU A 97 -3.29 -6.23 -22.50
CA LEU A 97 -2.23 -5.35 -22.03
C LEU A 97 -1.50 -4.64 -23.17
N SER A 98 -1.32 -5.31 -24.31
CA SER A 98 -0.78 -4.70 -25.54
C SER A 98 -1.72 -3.61 -26.05
N ASP A 99 -3.02 -3.91 -26.15
CA ASP A 99 -4.02 -2.94 -26.60
C ASP A 99 -4.12 -1.74 -25.66
N ALA A 100 -4.02 -1.97 -24.34
CA ALA A 100 -3.97 -0.91 -23.34
C ALA A 100 -2.71 -0.04 -23.48
N SER A 101 -1.55 -0.64 -23.76
CA SER A 101 -0.28 0.09 -23.95
C SER A 101 -0.30 0.94 -25.23
N ASP A 102 -0.87 0.40 -26.31
CA ASP A 102 -1.05 1.09 -27.58
C ASP A 102 -2.06 2.24 -27.46
N ALA A 103 -3.15 2.02 -26.73
CA ALA A 103 -4.12 3.04 -26.38
C ALA A 103 -3.47 4.14 -25.53
N LEU A 104 -2.69 3.75 -24.51
CA LEU A 104 -1.92 4.69 -23.70
C LEU A 104 -1.01 5.53 -24.60
N ARG A 105 -0.21 4.94 -25.48
CA ARG A 105 0.76 5.69 -26.30
C ARG A 105 0.11 6.63 -27.31
N ARG A 106 -0.95 6.21 -27.99
CA ARG A 106 -1.55 6.95 -29.13
C ARG A 106 -2.70 7.87 -28.75
N LYS A 107 -3.44 7.58 -27.67
CA LYS A 107 -4.66 8.32 -27.34
C LYS A 107 -4.38 9.50 -26.42
N ASP A 108 -5.24 10.50 -26.55
CA ASP A 108 -5.36 11.61 -25.61
C ASP A 108 -6.11 11.15 -24.35
N PHE A 109 -5.84 11.80 -23.22
CA PHE A 109 -6.45 11.48 -21.93
C PHE A 109 -8.00 11.46 -21.99
N GLY A 110 -8.61 12.36 -22.77
CA GLY A 110 -10.05 12.41 -22.96
C GLY A 110 -10.64 11.16 -23.62
N GLU A 111 -9.92 10.56 -24.57
CA GLU A 111 -10.36 9.35 -25.26
C GLU A 111 -10.21 8.11 -24.35
N MET A 112 -9.15 8.05 -23.53
CA MET A 112 -8.97 6.99 -22.53
C MET A 112 -10.11 6.99 -21.50
N VAL A 113 -10.54 8.16 -21.04
CA VAL A 113 -11.68 8.29 -20.10
C VAL A 113 -12.97 7.78 -20.75
N SER A 114 -13.16 8.04 -22.05
CA SER A 114 -14.32 7.54 -22.79
C SER A 114 -14.32 6.02 -22.89
N ASP A 115 -13.17 5.40 -23.16
CA ASP A 115 -13.02 3.94 -23.24
C ASP A 115 -13.27 3.26 -21.88
N VAL A 116 -12.75 3.83 -20.79
CA VAL A 116 -13.02 3.35 -19.43
C VAL A 116 -14.51 3.41 -19.11
N ASN A 117 -15.21 4.49 -19.51
CA ASN A 117 -16.65 4.63 -19.32
C ASN A 117 -17.44 3.58 -20.14
N ALA A 118 -17.04 3.34 -21.40
CA ALA A 118 -17.63 2.29 -22.24
C ALA A 118 -17.42 0.89 -21.62
N PHE A 119 -16.22 0.61 -21.13
CA PHE A 119 -15.91 -0.64 -20.43
C PHE A 119 -16.73 -0.81 -19.15
N ALA A 120 -16.84 0.24 -18.32
CA ALA A 120 -17.60 0.22 -17.08
C ALA A 120 -19.08 -0.11 -17.32
N ARG A 121 -19.67 0.44 -18.38
CA ARG A 121 -21.05 0.16 -18.78
C ARG A 121 -21.25 -1.28 -19.28
N ARG A 122 -20.24 -1.85 -19.95
CA ARG A 122 -20.29 -3.21 -20.50
C ARG A 122 -20.03 -4.28 -19.45
N ASN A 123 -19.19 -3.98 -18.46
CA ASN A 123 -18.75 -4.93 -17.43
C ASN A 123 -18.87 -4.31 -16.03
N PRO A 124 -20.09 -4.09 -15.52
CA PRO A 124 -20.30 -3.40 -14.24
C PRO A 124 -19.61 -4.12 -13.07
N MET A 125 -19.66 -5.45 -13.02
CA MET A 125 -19.03 -6.23 -11.94
C MET A 125 -17.50 -6.06 -11.92
N ALA A 126 -16.86 -6.05 -13.09
CA ALA A 126 -15.41 -5.86 -13.18
C ALA A 126 -15.03 -4.43 -12.75
N PHE A 127 -15.82 -3.44 -13.13
CA PHE A 127 -15.60 -2.05 -12.72
C PHE A 127 -15.76 -1.86 -11.21
N LEU A 128 -16.82 -2.41 -10.60
CA LEU A 128 -17.04 -2.33 -9.16
C LEU A 128 -15.92 -3.05 -8.40
N GLY A 129 -15.53 -4.26 -8.82
CA GLY A 129 -14.41 -4.99 -8.23
C GLY A 129 -13.09 -4.21 -8.33
N GLY A 130 -12.80 -3.65 -9.51
CA GLY A 130 -11.61 -2.83 -9.75
C GLY A 130 -11.60 -1.55 -8.91
N ALA A 131 -12.74 -0.86 -8.77
CA ALA A 131 -12.86 0.36 -7.98
C ALA A 131 -12.62 0.10 -6.49
N VAL A 132 -13.14 -1.02 -5.96
CA VAL A 132 -12.89 -1.42 -4.56
C VAL A 132 -11.41 -1.73 -4.34
N LEU A 133 -10.79 -2.52 -5.23
CA LEU A 133 -9.37 -2.84 -5.14
C LEU A 133 -8.50 -1.58 -5.23
N LEU A 134 -8.83 -0.67 -6.16
CA LEU A 134 -8.12 0.60 -6.33
C LEU A 134 -8.26 1.49 -5.09
N GLY A 135 -9.47 1.55 -4.49
CA GLY A 135 -9.72 2.30 -3.25
C GLY A 135 -8.94 1.74 -2.06
N PHE A 136 -8.85 0.41 -1.94
CA PHE A 136 -8.03 -0.24 -0.92
C PHE A 136 -6.54 0.04 -1.14
N ALA A 137 -6.04 -0.12 -2.37
CA ALA A 137 -4.66 0.17 -2.72
C ALA A 137 -4.28 1.64 -2.43
N ALA A 138 -5.17 2.57 -2.80
CA ALA A 138 -5.00 4.00 -2.50
C ALA A 138 -4.98 4.27 -0.98
N SER A 139 -5.86 3.61 -0.22
CA SER A 139 -5.88 3.71 1.25
C SER A 139 -4.58 3.18 1.87
N ARG A 140 -4.06 2.08 1.32
CA ARG A 140 -2.79 1.50 1.77
C ARG A 140 -1.62 2.41 1.43
N PHE A 141 -1.59 2.99 0.23
CA PHE A 141 -0.57 3.96 -0.16
C PHE A 141 -0.61 5.22 0.71
N ALA A 142 -1.80 5.75 0.99
CA ALA A 142 -1.97 6.90 1.89
C ALA A 142 -1.45 6.59 3.30
N LYS A 143 -1.79 5.41 3.86
CA LYS A 143 -1.27 4.97 5.16
C LYS A 143 0.25 4.79 5.15
N ALA A 144 0.80 4.16 4.12
CA ALA A 144 2.24 3.96 3.99
C ALA A 144 3.00 5.28 3.81
N SER A 145 2.43 6.24 3.09
CA SER A 145 3.02 7.57 2.91
C SER A 145 3.01 8.39 4.20
N ALA A 146 1.97 8.25 5.03
CA ALA A 146 1.90 8.91 6.34
C ALA A 146 2.93 8.36 7.35
N GLU A 147 3.29 7.08 7.23
CA GLU A 147 4.32 6.46 8.08
C GLU A 147 5.75 6.81 7.63
N ALA A 148 5.96 7.09 6.34
CA ALA A 148 7.24 7.57 5.80
C ALA A 148 7.61 8.99 6.28
N GLU A 149 6.61 9.80 6.66
CA GLU A 149 6.81 11.15 7.23
C GLU A 149 7.17 11.13 8.73
N HIS A 150 6.97 10.00 9.43
CA HIS A 150 7.52 9.77 10.76
C HIS A 150 8.88 9.04 10.65
N SER A 151 9.84 9.65 9.96
CA SER A 151 11.22 9.45 10.36
C SER A 151 11.38 10.26 11.66
N PRO A 152 11.46 9.65 12.86
CA PRO A 152 11.96 10.38 14.00
C PRO A 152 13.33 10.88 13.56
N GLU A 153 13.44 12.21 13.49
CA GLU A 153 14.70 12.91 13.38
C GLU A 153 15.69 12.13 14.22
N MET A 154 16.69 11.56 13.56
CA MET A 154 17.79 10.90 14.19
C MET A 154 18.47 12.00 15.01
N THR A 155 18.01 12.20 16.26
CA THR A 155 18.66 13.00 17.27
C THR A 155 20.03 12.38 17.39
N ARG A 156 20.98 12.99 16.66
CA ARG A 156 22.39 12.69 16.77
C ARG A 156 22.66 12.67 18.27
N PRO A 157 23.21 11.59 18.85
CA PRO A 157 23.57 11.63 20.25
C PRO A 157 24.60 12.74 20.37
N SER A 158 24.17 13.89 20.89
CA SER A 158 25.06 14.92 21.39
C SER A 158 25.95 14.21 22.39
N SER A 159 27.21 14.05 22.01
CA SER A 159 28.28 13.65 22.88
C SER A 159 28.28 14.62 24.06
N THR A 160 27.61 14.23 25.14
CA THR A 160 27.69 14.92 26.42
C THR A 160 29.12 14.79 26.89
N SER A 161 29.90 15.84 26.64
CA SER A 161 31.21 16.06 27.23
C SER A 161 31.08 15.87 28.75
N ARG A 162 31.68 14.79 29.24
CA ARG A 162 31.77 14.51 30.68
C ARG A 162 32.64 15.60 31.32
N PRO A 163 32.18 16.36 32.33
CA PRO A 163 33.08 17.21 33.08
C PRO A 163 34.07 16.32 33.84
N VAL A 164 35.36 16.58 33.63
CA VAL A 164 36.46 15.97 34.40
C VAL A 164 36.39 16.50 35.82
N SER A 165 35.88 15.68 36.75
CA SER A 165 36.01 15.95 38.18
C SER A 165 37.38 15.43 38.62
N ALA A 166 38.32 16.36 38.75
CA ALA A 166 39.57 16.13 39.46
C ALA A 166 39.25 15.98 40.96
N GLY A 167 39.60 14.83 41.56
CA GLY A 167 39.31 14.63 42.97
C GLY A 167 39.74 13.30 43.56
N SER A 168 40.99 13.29 44.04
CA SER A 168 41.46 12.58 45.23
C SER A 168 41.80 11.09 45.15
N ALA A 169 43.12 10.88 45.22
CA ALA A 169 43.89 9.71 45.62
C ALA A 169 43.15 8.60 46.39
N ASN A 170 43.31 7.37 45.90
CA ASN A 170 43.54 6.25 46.80
C ASN A 170 44.66 5.36 46.23
N ALA A 171 45.73 5.25 47.00
CA ALA A 171 46.89 4.44 46.73
C ALA A 171 46.55 2.98 47.07
N GLY A 172 46.70 2.09 46.08
CA GLY A 172 46.53 0.66 46.26
C GLY A 172 47.31 -0.07 45.17
N ALA A 173 48.58 -0.32 45.44
CA ALA A 173 49.49 -1.03 44.58
C ALA A 173 49.01 -2.48 44.33
N VAL A 174 49.03 -2.91 43.07
CA VAL A 174 49.62 -4.22 42.73
C VAL A 174 50.07 -4.21 41.26
N SER A 175 51.39 -4.26 41.13
CA SER A 175 52.14 -4.48 39.91
C SER A 175 52.00 -5.95 39.49
N GLY A 176 51.67 -6.21 38.23
CA GLY A 176 51.54 -7.56 37.69
C GLY A 176 51.50 -7.61 36.16
N SER A 177 52.68 -7.51 35.55
CA SER A 177 53.15 -8.25 34.35
C SER A 177 52.12 -8.72 33.28
N GLN A 178 52.25 -8.18 32.06
CA GLN A 178 52.02 -8.89 30.78
C GLN A 178 52.92 -10.16 30.67
N PRO A 179 52.84 -11.03 29.62
CA PRO A 179 51.83 -11.26 28.56
C PRO A 179 51.45 -12.76 28.47
N SER A 180 50.58 -13.19 27.54
CA SER A 180 50.80 -14.40 26.70
C SER A 180 49.68 -14.63 25.69
N TYR A 181 50.06 -14.72 24.42
CA TYR A 181 49.25 -15.23 23.33
C TYR A 181 49.38 -16.76 23.27
N SER A 182 48.27 -17.47 23.09
CA SER A 182 48.28 -18.82 22.54
C SER A 182 47.09 -19.01 21.61
N ASN A 183 47.35 -18.83 20.31
CA ASN A 183 46.51 -19.42 19.27
C ASN A 183 46.83 -20.91 19.22
N GLN A 184 45.88 -21.75 19.60
CA GLN A 184 45.94 -23.18 19.34
C GLN A 184 45.62 -23.43 17.86
N THR A 185 46.66 -23.54 17.04
CA THR A 185 46.60 -24.25 15.75
C THR A 185 46.78 -25.73 16.04
N THR A 186 45.68 -26.48 15.98
CA THR A 186 45.74 -27.94 15.91
C THR A 186 45.98 -28.33 14.45
N GLY A 187 47.25 -28.51 14.09
CA GLY A 187 47.68 -29.08 12.82
C GLY A 187 48.27 -30.46 13.03
N VAL A 188 47.44 -31.49 13.00
CA VAL A 188 47.86 -32.89 12.86
C VAL A 188 48.04 -33.17 11.38
N SER A 189 49.27 -33.49 10.95
CA SER A 189 49.52 -34.25 9.71
C SER A 189 50.97 -34.76 9.63
N ARG A 190 51.06 -36.10 9.68
CA ARG A 190 52.12 -37.02 9.23
C ARG A 190 53.49 -37.00 9.90
#